data_AF-A0A520IZE9-F1
#
_entry.id   AF-A0A520IZE9-F1
#
_cell.length_a   1.000
_cell.length_b   1.000
_cell.length_c   1.000
_cell.angle_alpha   90.00
_cell.angle_beta   90.00
_cell.angle_gamma   90.00
#
_symmetry.space_group_name_H-M   'P 1'
#
loop_
_entity.id
_entity.type
_entity.pdbx_description
1 polymer ?
#
loop_
_entity_poly.entity_id
_entity_poly.type
_entity_poly.pdbx_seq_one_letter_code
_entity_poly.pdbx_strand_id
1 'polypeptide(L)'
;IDHRGRLWVAEAHTYPTRAAEGQGKDRILIFEDTNGDGSLDKRIVFKEGLNLISSIEVGMGGVWVAAAPNLMYIPIDKKTDKPAGEPQIVLDGWGYQDTHEMLNNLKWGPDGWLYGTHGVFTQSNVGKPGAPDSERTRLNAGVWRYHPTSKKFELFAEGTSNPWGIDFNDYGNPFVTVCVIPHMFHVIQGARYLRQAGNHSNPYTYDDIKESGDHVHWIGDRGPHAGNFRSNSAGGGHAHAGAMIYLGNENWPAEYRNNIFMNNIHGSRVNVDIPKRNGSGYTVGHGADFLLTNDSWSQWLNFRYDQSGSVFAIDWYDKNQCHSPNPDVHQKTMGRIFKISHESDKWVQVDLAKASDKDLVNYHLNKNEWYVRTARLILQERGPNKKVAKLLKEILANNPDVTRKLRALWTLHVTKGLVEQDLLNLLGNENEYIRSWAIQLLAEDKNLSDAALKRFAELAASDNSAMVRLYLASAMQRTDPAKRWAVLEALVQHAEDANDHNMPLMLWYALEPCAAVDPAKALTIAQKAKAPKMMEYTMKRVGAINTPESKKILEGYSQQPAKPASGHEHHGM
;
A
#
# COMPACT_ATOMS: atom_id res chain seq x y z
N ILE A 1 12.44 8.47 -9.65
CA ILE A 1 13.90 8.70 -9.71
C ILE A 1 14.53 7.39 -10.16
N ASP A 2 15.29 7.37 -11.25
CA ASP A 2 15.84 6.13 -11.80
C ASP A 2 17.17 5.71 -11.16
N HIS A 3 17.78 4.61 -11.65
CA HIS A 3 19.04 4.05 -11.16
C HIS A 3 20.28 4.94 -11.39
N ARG A 4 20.12 6.04 -12.13
CA ARG A 4 21.15 7.06 -12.35
C ARG A 4 20.91 8.33 -11.51
N GLY A 5 19.89 8.32 -10.65
CA GLY A 5 19.51 9.51 -9.86
C GLY A 5 18.74 10.55 -10.67
N ARG A 6 18.27 10.22 -11.88
CA ARG A 6 17.56 11.18 -12.74
C ARG A 6 16.09 11.25 -12.36
N LEU A 7 15.51 12.45 -12.50
CA LEU A 7 14.11 12.70 -12.21
C LEU A 7 13.26 12.45 -13.46
N TRP A 8 12.29 11.54 -13.34
CA TRP A 8 11.31 11.27 -14.39
C TRP A 8 10.00 11.93 -13.99
N VAL A 9 9.46 12.76 -14.88
CA VAL A 9 8.29 13.62 -14.60
C VAL A 9 7.23 13.40 -15.65
N ALA A 10 5.99 13.23 -15.21
CA ALA A 10 4.82 13.24 -16.08
C ALA A 10 4.21 14.64 -16.10
N GLU A 11 3.90 15.15 -17.30
CA GLU A 11 3.13 16.38 -17.49
C GLU A 11 1.76 16.02 -18.09
N ALA A 12 0.71 16.20 -17.29
CA ALA A 12 -0.66 15.81 -17.61
C ALA A 12 -1.46 16.96 -18.26
N HIS A 13 -1.06 17.41 -19.45
CA HIS A 13 -1.72 18.52 -20.15
C HIS A 13 -3.16 18.25 -20.58
N THR A 14 -3.56 16.99 -20.68
CA THR A 14 -4.89 16.54 -21.10
C THR A 14 -5.90 16.60 -19.96
N TYR A 15 -5.46 16.58 -18.70
CA TYR A 15 -6.34 16.74 -17.55
C TYR A 15 -7.12 18.08 -17.62
N PRO A 16 -8.39 18.12 -17.15
CA PRO A 16 -9.21 17.04 -16.58
C PRO A 16 -10.03 16.24 -17.60
N THR A 17 -9.99 16.60 -18.89
CA THR A 17 -10.87 16.03 -19.91
C THR A 17 -10.09 15.16 -20.89
N ARG A 18 -10.39 13.85 -20.92
CA ARG A 18 -9.74 12.93 -21.85
C ARG A 18 -9.84 13.44 -23.29
N ALA A 19 -8.72 13.54 -23.98
CA ALA A 19 -8.72 13.87 -25.41
C ALA A 19 -9.25 12.69 -26.25
N ALA A 20 -9.65 12.98 -27.49
CA ALA A 20 -9.92 11.94 -28.48
C ALA A 20 -8.68 11.05 -28.70
N GLU A 21 -8.90 9.82 -29.16
CA GLU A 21 -7.80 8.88 -29.38
C GLU A 21 -6.78 9.44 -30.39
N GLY A 22 -5.49 9.29 -30.07
CA GLY A 22 -4.40 9.90 -30.84
C GLY A 22 -4.19 11.41 -30.66
N GLN A 23 -5.03 12.11 -29.87
CA GLN A 23 -4.93 13.55 -29.63
C GLN A 23 -4.46 13.91 -28.20
N GLY A 24 -3.97 12.92 -27.46
CA GLY A 24 -3.39 13.13 -26.13
C GLY A 24 -2.21 14.10 -26.17
N LYS A 25 -2.06 14.92 -25.13
CA LYS A 25 -0.99 15.93 -25.02
C LYS A 25 -0.04 15.66 -23.85
N ASP A 26 -0.26 14.59 -23.11
CA ASP A 26 0.55 14.26 -21.95
C ASP A 26 1.90 13.73 -22.40
N ARG A 27 2.91 13.97 -21.57
CA ARG A 27 4.28 13.56 -21.86
C ARG A 27 5.05 13.15 -20.62
N ILE A 28 6.11 12.40 -20.87
CA ILE A 28 7.08 11.96 -19.87
C ILE A 28 8.42 12.58 -20.22
N LEU A 29 9.01 13.27 -19.25
CA LEU A 29 10.29 13.96 -19.34
C LEU A 29 11.31 13.30 -18.40
N ILE A 30 12.59 13.41 -18.77
CA ILE A 30 13.72 13.03 -17.94
C ILE A 30 14.56 14.28 -17.69
N PHE A 31 14.81 14.56 -16.42
CA PHE A 31 15.66 15.64 -15.95
C PHE A 31 16.89 15.09 -15.24
N GLU A 32 18.05 15.67 -15.50
CA GLU A 32 19.34 15.31 -14.92
C GLU A 32 20.02 16.61 -14.47
N ASP A 33 20.56 16.60 -13.24
CA ASP A 33 21.54 17.57 -12.77
C ASP A 33 22.91 16.96 -13.04
N THR A 34 23.61 17.47 -14.07
CA THR A 34 24.83 16.81 -14.56
C THR A 34 26.09 17.18 -13.81
N ASN A 35 26.06 18.24 -12.98
CA ASN A 35 27.22 18.79 -12.31
C ASN A 35 27.07 18.88 -10.77
N GLY A 36 25.87 18.65 -10.24
CA GLY A 36 25.57 18.68 -8.81
C GLY A 36 25.32 20.06 -8.23
N ASP A 37 25.06 21.08 -9.06
CA ASP A 37 24.76 22.42 -8.59
C ASP A 37 23.29 22.62 -8.17
N GLY A 38 22.46 21.58 -8.31
CA GLY A 38 21.04 21.59 -7.97
C GLY A 38 20.14 22.01 -9.15
N SER A 39 20.71 22.45 -10.27
CA SER A 39 19.98 22.78 -11.49
C SER A 39 19.76 21.53 -12.34
N LEU A 40 18.52 21.32 -12.79
CA LEU A 40 18.19 20.27 -13.76
C LEU A 40 18.57 20.72 -15.17
N ASP A 41 19.88 20.80 -15.44
CA ASP A 41 20.49 21.39 -16.64
C ASP A 41 20.25 20.60 -17.94
N LYS A 42 19.81 19.34 -17.83
CA LYS A 42 19.52 18.48 -18.98
C LYS A 42 18.09 17.97 -18.93
N ARG A 43 17.39 18.15 -20.06
CA ARG A 43 16.01 17.72 -20.27
C ARG A 43 15.89 16.87 -21.52
N ILE A 44 15.28 15.68 -21.38
CA ILE A 44 14.96 14.77 -22.47
C ILE A 44 13.45 14.54 -22.50
N VAL A 45 12.86 14.57 -23.69
CA VAL A 45 11.48 14.11 -23.91
C VAL A 45 11.53 12.60 -24.17
N PHE A 46 10.97 11.82 -23.26
CA PHE A 46 10.92 10.35 -23.41
C PHE A 46 9.74 9.92 -24.28
N LYS A 47 8.52 10.37 -23.94
CA LYS A 47 7.30 10.03 -24.69
C LYS A 47 6.33 11.19 -24.66
N GLU A 48 5.70 11.47 -25.80
CA GLU A 48 4.57 12.41 -25.93
C GLU A 48 3.36 11.71 -26.53
N GLY A 49 2.23 12.40 -26.60
CA GLY A 49 1.00 11.85 -27.18
C GLY A 49 0.22 10.93 -26.24
N LEU A 50 0.52 10.97 -24.94
CA LEU A 50 -0.18 10.21 -23.91
C LEU A 50 -1.43 10.98 -23.45
N ASN A 51 -2.31 10.33 -22.68
CA ASN A 51 -3.61 10.88 -22.32
C ASN A 51 -3.97 10.48 -20.88
N LEU A 52 -4.44 11.44 -20.07
CA LEU A 52 -4.77 11.27 -18.65
C LEU A 52 -3.72 10.49 -17.84
N ILE A 53 -2.44 10.83 -17.97
CA ILE A 53 -1.41 10.27 -17.08
C ILE A 53 -1.71 10.72 -15.66
N SER A 54 -1.91 9.76 -14.77
CA SER A 54 -2.06 9.99 -13.34
C SER A 54 -0.80 9.64 -12.56
N SER A 55 -0.03 8.64 -13.00
CA SER A 55 1.22 8.25 -12.34
C SER A 55 2.18 7.54 -13.28
N ILE A 56 3.48 7.63 -12.96
CA ILE A 56 4.54 6.82 -13.57
C ILE A 56 5.42 6.16 -12.50
N GLU A 57 6.04 5.02 -12.83
CA GLU A 57 7.13 4.44 -12.04
C GLU A 57 8.16 3.78 -12.98
N VAL A 58 9.45 3.91 -12.66
CA VAL A 58 10.54 3.41 -13.51
C VAL A 58 11.09 2.12 -12.92
N GLY A 59 11.33 1.11 -13.74
CA GLY A 59 11.90 -0.16 -13.30
C GLY A 59 11.58 -1.31 -14.24
N MET A 60 12.23 -2.45 -14.03
CA MET A 60 12.02 -3.66 -14.83
C MET A 60 12.21 -3.43 -16.33
N GLY A 61 13.23 -2.66 -16.71
CA GLY A 61 13.56 -2.34 -18.10
C GLY A 61 12.76 -1.23 -18.79
N GLY A 62 11.80 -0.58 -18.10
CA GLY A 62 10.93 0.42 -18.73
C GLY A 62 10.26 1.40 -17.79
N VAL A 63 9.26 2.10 -18.32
CA VAL A 63 8.37 3.00 -17.59
C VAL A 63 6.97 2.41 -17.52
N TRP A 64 6.43 2.29 -16.32
CA TRP A 64 5.04 1.91 -16.06
C TRP A 64 4.21 3.17 -15.98
N VAL A 65 3.11 3.22 -16.74
CA VAL A 65 2.29 4.43 -16.92
C VAL A 65 0.84 4.10 -16.58
N ALA A 66 0.36 4.71 -15.51
CA ALA A 66 -1.06 4.76 -15.17
C ALA A 66 -1.72 5.87 -15.98
N ALA A 67 -2.60 5.49 -16.92
CA ALA A 67 -3.28 6.41 -17.82
C ALA A 67 -4.62 5.81 -18.27
N ALA A 68 -5.70 6.17 -17.59
CA ALA A 68 -7.01 5.54 -17.80
C ALA A 68 -7.45 5.64 -19.29
N PRO A 69 -7.96 4.53 -19.88
CA PRO A 69 -8.43 3.31 -19.24
C PRO A 69 -7.36 2.19 -19.08
N ASN A 70 -6.08 2.52 -19.17
CA ASN A 70 -4.99 1.54 -19.29
C ASN A 70 -3.92 1.67 -18.18
N LEU A 71 -3.36 0.54 -17.78
CA LEU A 71 -1.99 0.48 -17.26
C LEU A 71 -1.09 0.07 -18.43
N MET A 72 -0.07 0.86 -18.71
CA MET A 72 0.86 0.63 -19.83
C MET A 72 2.28 0.40 -19.34
N TYR A 73 3.06 -0.31 -20.15
CA TYR A 73 4.51 -0.46 -20.00
C TYR A 73 5.20 0.01 -21.28
N ILE A 74 6.17 0.92 -21.15
CA ILE A 74 6.96 1.44 -22.26
C ILE A 74 8.42 1.02 -22.04
N PRO A 75 8.98 0.10 -22.85
CA PRO A 75 10.36 -0.33 -22.70
C PRO A 75 11.33 0.82 -23.01
N ILE A 76 12.46 0.90 -22.30
CA ILE A 76 13.48 1.94 -22.49
C ILE A 76 14.67 1.37 -23.26
N ASP A 77 15.13 2.09 -24.29
CA ASP A 77 16.48 1.91 -24.83
C ASP A 77 17.47 2.61 -23.89
N LYS A 78 18.18 1.81 -23.09
CA LYS A 78 19.13 2.28 -22.08
C LYS A 78 20.29 3.10 -22.66
N LYS A 79 20.57 3.03 -23.97
CA LYS A 79 21.65 3.79 -24.61
C LYS A 79 21.21 5.18 -25.05
N THR A 80 19.94 5.31 -25.47
CA THR A 80 19.44 6.55 -26.09
C THR A 80 18.44 7.29 -25.21
N ASP A 81 18.00 6.70 -24.09
CA ASP A 81 16.96 7.24 -23.22
C ASP A 81 15.64 7.50 -23.97
N LYS A 82 15.37 6.69 -25.01
CA LYS A 82 14.14 6.71 -25.82
C LYS A 82 13.30 5.45 -25.58
N PRO A 83 12.00 5.46 -25.94
CA PRO A 83 11.21 4.24 -26.02
C PRO A 83 11.86 3.24 -26.97
N ALA A 84 12.06 2.01 -26.51
CA ALA A 84 12.56 0.90 -27.34
C ALA A 84 11.44 0.25 -28.18
N GLY A 85 10.20 0.74 -28.05
CA GLY A 85 9.03 0.27 -28.78
C GLY A 85 7.77 1.00 -28.35
N GLU A 86 6.64 0.63 -28.94
CA GLU A 86 5.33 1.21 -28.62
C GLU A 86 4.88 0.88 -27.19
N PRO A 87 4.03 1.73 -26.58
CA PRO A 87 3.38 1.43 -25.31
C PRO A 87 2.62 0.11 -25.36
N GLN A 88 2.87 -0.75 -24.37
CA GLN A 88 2.20 -2.04 -24.21
C GLN A 88 1.11 -1.91 -23.16
N ILE A 89 -0.15 -2.13 -23.52
CA ILE A 89 -1.24 -2.20 -22.54
C ILE A 89 -1.10 -3.52 -21.76
N VAL A 90 -0.83 -3.44 -20.46
CA VAL A 90 -0.69 -4.62 -19.60
C VAL A 90 -1.98 -4.94 -18.84
N LEU A 91 -2.79 -3.91 -18.54
CA LEU A 91 -4.15 -4.04 -18.00
C LEU A 91 -5.04 -2.96 -18.62
N ASP A 92 -6.31 -3.29 -18.86
CA ASP A 92 -7.37 -2.38 -19.30
C ASP A 92 -8.60 -2.46 -18.37
N GLY A 93 -9.62 -1.65 -18.67
CA GLY A 93 -10.88 -1.63 -17.91
C GLY A 93 -10.88 -0.67 -16.72
N TRP A 94 -9.92 0.25 -16.67
CA TRP A 94 -9.88 1.33 -15.69
C TRP A 94 -10.89 2.42 -16.05
N GLY A 95 -11.73 2.80 -15.09
CA GLY A 95 -12.68 3.90 -15.25
C GLY A 95 -11.98 5.27 -15.31
N TYR A 96 -12.65 6.22 -15.94
CA TYR A 96 -12.27 7.63 -15.99
C TYR A 96 -13.51 8.54 -15.92
N GLN A 97 -14.60 8.03 -15.34
CA GLN A 97 -15.85 8.78 -15.17
C GLN A 97 -15.63 9.99 -14.24
N ASP A 98 -14.79 9.80 -13.22
CA ASP A 98 -14.22 10.87 -12.42
C ASP A 98 -12.68 10.87 -12.60
N THR A 99 -12.17 11.85 -13.33
CA THR A 99 -10.74 11.96 -13.66
C THR A 99 -9.86 12.37 -12.47
N HIS A 100 -10.45 12.59 -11.29
CA HIS A 100 -9.73 12.81 -10.03
C HIS A 100 -9.54 11.52 -9.22
N GLU A 101 -10.23 10.44 -9.58
CA GLU A 101 -10.33 9.19 -8.80
C GLU A 101 -9.90 7.96 -9.60
N MET A 102 -8.98 8.14 -10.53
CA MET A 102 -8.48 7.08 -11.41
C MET A 102 -7.42 6.20 -10.70
N LEU A 103 -6.93 5.16 -11.40
CA LEU A 103 -5.72 4.46 -10.99
C LEU A 103 -4.57 5.47 -10.79
N ASN A 104 -3.86 5.43 -9.66
CA ASN A 104 -2.84 6.44 -9.34
C ASN A 104 -1.71 5.89 -8.44
N ASN A 105 -0.72 6.74 -8.14
CA ASN A 105 0.39 6.55 -7.21
C ASN A 105 1.11 5.20 -7.33
N LEU A 106 1.67 4.95 -8.52
CA LEU A 106 2.50 3.77 -8.77
C LEU A 106 3.72 3.75 -7.83
N LYS A 107 3.97 2.60 -7.21
CA LYS A 107 5.09 2.39 -6.28
C LYS A 107 5.54 0.94 -6.28
N TRP A 108 6.85 0.69 -6.34
CA TRP A 108 7.39 -0.65 -6.12
C TRP A 108 7.30 -1.04 -4.65
N GLY A 109 6.59 -2.13 -4.36
CA GLY A 109 6.56 -2.76 -3.05
C GLY A 109 7.83 -3.57 -2.77
N PRO A 110 8.11 -3.86 -1.49
CA PRO A 110 9.31 -4.60 -1.15
C PRO A 110 9.31 -6.04 -1.70
N ASP A 111 8.12 -6.62 -1.85
CA ASP A 111 7.83 -7.94 -2.40
C ASP A 111 7.96 -8.02 -3.95
N GLY A 112 8.36 -6.94 -4.62
CA GLY A 112 8.60 -6.91 -6.07
C GLY A 112 7.33 -6.73 -6.92
N TRP A 113 6.19 -6.42 -6.31
CA TRP A 113 4.97 -6.01 -7.00
C TRP A 113 4.95 -4.50 -7.27
N LEU A 114 4.30 -4.10 -8.36
CA LEU A 114 3.94 -2.71 -8.61
C LEU A 114 2.59 -2.42 -7.95
N TYR A 115 2.57 -1.58 -6.93
CA TYR A 115 1.36 -1.14 -6.24
C TYR A 115 0.81 0.13 -6.89
N GLY A 116 -0.49 0.34 -6.74
CA GLY A 116 -1.15 1.60 -7.03
C GLY A 116 -2.45 1.73 -6.23
N THR A 117 -3.02 2.93 -6.29
CA THR A 117 -4.23 3.30 -5.58
C THR A 117 -5.38 3.57 -6.58
N HIS A 118 -6.62 3.60 -6.10
CA HIS A 118 -7.81 3.89 -6.91
C HIS A 118 -8.91 4.49 -6.04
N GLY A 119 -9.65 5.50 -6.56
CA GLY A 119 -10.70 6.20 -5.81
C GLY A 119 -12.08 5.50 -5.84
N VAL A 120 -13.01 5.99 -5.01
CA VAL A 120 -14.33 5.43 -4.71
C VAL A 120 -15.41 5.74 -5.76
N PHE A 121 -15.35 6.89 -6.43
CA PHE A 121 -16.36 7.35 -7.38
C PHE A 121 -16.13 6.85 -8.82
N THR A 122 -14.93 6.38 -9.13
CA THR A 122 -14.62 5.72 -10.39
C THR A 122 -14.92 4.23 -10.29
N GLN A 123 -15.59 3.67 -11.31
CA GLN A 123 -15.90 2.25 -11.37
C GLN A 123 -15.01 1.58 -12.43
N SER A 124 -14.25 0.57 -12.01
CA SER A 124 -13.32 -0.18 -12.87
C SER A 124 -13.67 -1.67 -12.89
N ASN A 125 -13.40 -2.32 -14.03
CA ASN A 125 -13.49 -3.77 -14.22
C ASN A 125 -12.19 -4.27 -14.88
N VAL A 126 -11.16 -4.42 -14.06
CA VAL A 126 -9.77 -4.49 -14.50
C VAL A 126 -9.40 -5.91 -14.92
N GLY A 127 -8.73 -6.04 -16.07
CA GLY A 127 -8.21 -7.32 -16.54
C GLY A 127 -7.07 -7.15 -17.54
N LYS A 128 -6.54 -8.27 -18.01
CA LYS A 128 -5.65 -8.27 -19.18
C LYS A 128 -6.47 -7.87 -20.41
N PRO A 129 -5.85 -7.21 -21.41
CA PRO A 129 -6.53 -6.95 -22.68
C PRO A 129 -7.18 -8.22 -23.25
N GLY A 130 -8.46 -8.13 -23.60
CA GLY A 130 -9.26 -9.25 -24.12
C GLY A 130 -9.76 -10.26 -23.09
N ALA A 131 -9.49 -10.08 -21.79
CA ALA A 131 -10.02 -10.96 -20.74
C ALA A 131 -11.56 -10.86 -20.66
N PRO A 132 -12.27 -12.00 -20.52
CA PRO A 132 -13.71 -12.01 -20.31
C PRO A 132 -14.07 -11.43 -18.93
N ASP A 133 -15.32 -10.96 -18.78
CA ASP A 133 -15.80 -10.35 -17.53
C ASP A 133 -15.62 -11.22 -16.29
N SER A 134 -15.69 -12.55 -16.43
CA SER A 134 -15.48 -13.51 -15.32
C SER A 134 -14.03 -13.56 -14.81
N GLU A 135 -13.06 -13.09 -15.59
CA GLU A 135 -11.64 -13.02 -15.22
C GLU A 135 -11.22 -11.60 -14.80
N ARG A 136 -12.15 -10.63 -14.83
CA ARG A 136 -11.89 -9.25 -14.44
C ARG A 136 -12.19 -9.03 -12.96
N THR A 137 -11.45 -8.10 -12.38
CA THR A 137 -11.62 -7.68 -11.00
C THR A 137 -12.33 -6.34 -10.95
N ARG A 138 -13.51 -6.32 -10.33
CA ARG A 138 -14.22 -5.08 -10.03
C ARG A 138 -13.46 -4.29 -8.98
N LEU A 139 -13.31 -2.99 -9.20
CA LEU A 139 -12.56 -2.11 -8.32
C LEU A 139 -13.21 -0.72 -8.27
N ASN A 140 -13.53 -0.30 -7.06
CA ASN A 140 -13.84 1.06 -6.66
C ASN A 140 -13.34 1.25 -5.22
N ALA A 141 -12.48 2.23 -4.99
CA ALA A 141 -11.72 2.41 -3.75
C ALA A 141 -10.81 1.22 -3.37
N GLY A 142 -9.50 1.45 -3.36
CA GLY A 142 -8.58 0.49 -2.75
C GLY A 142 -7.13 0.64 -3.19
N VAL A 143 -6.34 -0.32 -2.70
CA VAL A 143 -4.96 -0.54 -3.11
C VAL A 143 -4.91 -1.80 -3.96
N TRP A 144 -4.32 -1.70 -5.13
CA TRP A 144 -4.13 -2.81 -6.05
C TRP A 144 -2.64 -3.06 -6.29
N ARG A 145 -2.31 -4.25 -6.80
CA ARG A 145 -0.94 -4.59 -7.19
C ARG A 145 -0.88 -5.42 -8.47
N TYR A 146 0.17 -5.22 -9.26
CA TYR A 146 0.48 -5.98 -10.47
C TYR A 146 1.91 -6.54 -10.41
N HIS A 147 2.06 -7.84 -10.68
CA HIS A 147 3.38 -8.48 -10.66
C HIS A 147 4.02 -8.44 -12.05
N PRO A 148 5.20 -7.80 -12.22
CA PRO A 148 5.76 -7.51 -13.55
C PRO A 148 6.15 -8.76 -14.34
N THR A 149 6.65 -9.81 -13.68
CA THR A 149 7.08 -11.05 -14.36
C THR A 149 6.00 -12.14 -14.44
N SER A 150 5.23 -12.37 -13.37
CA SER A 150 4.14 -13.37 -13.38
C SER A 150 2.85 -12.88 -14.03
N LYS A 151 2.74 -11.56 -14.29
CA LYS A 151 1.59 -10.90 -14.93
C LYS A 151 0.28 -11.15 -14.19
N LYS A 152 0.34 -11.26 -12.86
CA LYS A 152 -0.81 -11.39 -11.96
C LYS A 152 -1.27 -9.99 -11.52
N PHE A 153 -2.58 -9.78 -11.45
CA PHE A 153 -3.20 -8.58 -10.88
C PHE A 153 -3.98 -8.98 -9.63
N GLU A 154 -3.90 -8.16 -8.58
CA GLU A 154 -4.65 -8.39 -7.35
C GLU A 154 -5.19 -7.07 -6.79
N LEU A 155 -6.43 -7.12 -6.30
CA LEU A 155 -6.92 -6.15 -5.33
C LEU A 155 -6.28 -6.50 -3.97
N PHE A 156 -5.39 -5.65 -3.48
CA PHE A 156 -4.62 -5.90 -2.26
C PHE A 156 -5.45 -5.58 -1.01
N ALA A 157 -6.18 -4.47 -1.03
CA ALA A 157 -7.12 -4.08 0.01
C ALA A 157 -8.26 -3.23 -0.59
N GLU A 158 -9.44 -3.31 0.00
CA GLU A 158 -10.63 -2.58 -0.45
C GLU A 158 -10.89 -1.35 0.42
N GLY A 159 -11.40 -0.30 -0.22
CA GLY A 159 -11.91 0.88 0.45
C GLY A 159 -10.96 2.08 0.50
N THR A 160 -11.17 2.86 1.55
CA THR A 160 -10.92 4.30 1.67
C THR A 160 -11.74 5.15 0.68
N SER A 161 -11.44 6.44 0.56
CA SER A 161 -12.08 7.35 -0.38
C SER A 161 -11.27 7.50 -1.66
N ASN A 162 -10.44 8.54 -1.73
CA ASN A 162 -9.56 8.87 -2.84
C ASN A 162 -8.10 8.88 -2.38
N PRO A 163 -7.41 7.72 -2.36
CA PRO A 163 -6.01 7.61 -1.99
C PRO A 163 -5.06 8.26 -3.02
N TRP A 164 -4.29 9.26 -2.58
CA TRP A 164 -3.30 10.00 -3.41
C TRP A 164 -1.84 9.65 -3.12
N GLY A 165 -1.59 8.78 -2.15
CA GLY A 165 -0.25 8.37 -1.77
C GLY A 165 -0.20 6.93 -1.27
N ILE A 166 0.85 6.19 -1.66
CA ILE A 166 1.25 4.94 -1.02
C ILE A 166 2.78 4.89 -0.85
N ASP A 167 3.24 4.52 0.34
CA ASP A 167 4.65 4.18 0.58
C ASP A 167 4.77 3.11 1.69
N PHE A 168 5.98 2.58 1.83
CA PHE A 168 6.31 1.49 2.74
C PHE A 168 7.35 1.96 3.77
N ASN A 169 7.15 1.60 5.04
CA ASN A 169 8.12 1.85 6.09
C ASN A 169 9.34 0.90 5.99
N ASP A 170 10.32 1.05 6.88
CA ASP A 170 11.56 0.24 6.90
C ASP A 170 11.30 -1.27 7.14
N TYR A 171 10.09 -1.61 7.61
CA TYR A 171 9.61 -2.98 7.83
C TYR A 171 8.72 -3.50 6.68
N GLY A 172 8.55 -2.69 5.62
CA GLY A 172 7.76 -3.04 4.45
C GLY A 172 6.25 -2.97 4.65
N ASN A 173 5.76 -2.39 5.74
CA ASN A 173 4.31 -2.20 5.94
C ASN A 173 3.83 -0.99 5.10
N PRO A 174 2.76 -1.13 4.29
CA PRO A 174 2.24 -0.05 3.47
C PRO A 174 1.33 0.90 4.24
N PHE A 175 1.38 2.17 3.87
CA PHE A 175 0.47 3.22 4.34
C PHE A 175 -0.08 3.97 3.14
N VAL A 176 -1.36 4.36 3.21
CA VAL A 176 -1.95 5.26 2.22
C VAL A 176 -2.38 6.57 2.85
N THR A 177 -2.14 7.64 2.11
CA THR A 177 -2.72 8.96 2.36
C THR A 177 -3.89 9.18 1.43
N VAL A 178 -4.95 9.75 1.97
CA VAL A 178 -6.27 9.81 1.36
C VAL A 178 -6.80 11.24 1.42
N CYS A 179 -7.48 11.65 0.35
CA CYS A 179 -8.08 12.97 0.28
C CYS A 179 -9.41 13.03 1.06
N VAL A 180 -9.58 14.12 1.79
CA VAL A 180 -10.78 14.59 2.49
C VAL A 180 -11.27 13.81 3.73
N ILE A 181 -11.66 12.53 3.75
CA ILE A 181 -12.11 11.82 4.99
C ILE A 181 -12.15 10.29 4.82
N PRO A 182 -11.57 9.50 5.76
CA PRO A 182 -10.40 9.80 6.58
C PRO A 182 -9.12 9.87 5.76
N HIS A 183 -8.01 10.43 6.27
CA HIS A 183 -6.80 10.60 5.46
C HIS A 183 -5.74 9.51 5.60
N MET A 184 -5.70 8.73 6.68
CA MET A 184 -4.55 7.88 6.97
C MET A 184 -4.92 6.44 7.31
N PHE A 185 -4.31 5.50 6.59
CA PHE A 185 -4.53 4.07 6.79
C PHE A 185 -3.23 3.28 6.71
N HIS A 186 -2.96 2.45 7.72
CA HIS A 186 -2.05 1.32 7.62
C HIS A 186 -2.74 0.20 6.83
N VAL A 187 -2.20 -0.14 5.66
CA VAL A 187 -2.85 -1.05 4.71
C VAL A 187 -2.42 -2.49 4.95
N ILE A 188 -3.41 -3.37 5.09
CA ILE A 188 -3.25 -4.79 5.39
C ILE A 188 -3.84 -5.58 4.24
N GLN A 189 -3.15 -6.63 3.80
CA GLN A 189 -3.62 -7.45 2.69
C GLN A 189 -4.96 -8.14 3.03
N GLY A 190 -5.95 -7.99 2.16
CA GLY A 190 -7.31 -8.51 2.34
C GLY A 190 -8.21 -7.65 3.25
N ALA A 191 -7.70 -6.56 3.83
CA ALA A 191 -8.50 -5.67 4.63
C ALA A 191 -9.57 -4.93 3.81
N ARG A 192 -10.66 -4.59 4.49
CA ARG A 192 -11.74 -3.75 3.99
C ARG A 192 -11.87 -2.55 4.93
N TYR A 193 -11.61 -1.37 4.38
CA TYR A 193 -11.53 -0.13 5.14
C TYR A 193 -12.77 0.73 4.96
N LEU A 194 -13.04 1.57 5.95
CA LEU A 194 -14.06 2.59 5.91
C LEU A 194 -14.00 3.35 4.57
N ARG A 195 -15.16 3.47 3.93
CA ARG A 195 -15.31 4.11 2.62
C ARG A 195 -16.08 5.41 2.76
N GLN A 196 -15.78 6.39 1.92
CA GLN A 196 -16.57 7.62 1.86
C GLN A 196 -17.97 7.37 1.29
N ALA A 197 -18.12 6.43 0.37
CA ALA A 197 -19.39 6.16 -0.28
C ALA A 197 -19.48 4.73 -0.83
N GLY A 198 -20.73 4.30 -1.06
CA GLY A 198 -21.06 3.01 -1.65
C GLY A 198 -20.82 1.82 -0.72
N ASN A 199 -21.28 0.64 -1.15
CA ASN A 199 -21.06 -0.61 -0.44
C ASN A 199 -19.82 -1.32 -0.99
N HIS A 200 -19.20 -2.16 -0.16
CA HIS A 200 -18.23 -3.15 -0.63
C HIS A 200 -18.85 -4.11 -1.64
N SER A 201 -18.01 -4.63 -2.55
CA SER A 201 -18.47 -5.63 -3.53
C SER A 201 -18.92 -6.94 -2.86
N ASN A 202 -18.30 -7.31 -1.73
CA ASN A 202 -18.77 -8.41 -0.90
C ASN A 202 -19.89 -7.93 0.05
N PRO A 203 -21.15 -8.39 -0.13
CA PRO A 203 -22.29 -7.96 0.69
C PRO A 203 -22.24 -8.48 2.14
N TYR A 204 -21.29 -9.36 2.46
CA TYR A 204 -21.08 -9.92 3.80
C TYR A 204 -19.98 -9.18 4.58
N THR A 205 -19.58 -8.01 4.09
CA THR A 205 -18.81 -7.03 4.86
C THR A 205 -19.77 -6.27 5.77
N TYR A 206 -19.83 -6.64 7.04
CA TYR A 206 -20.80 -6.08 8.00
C TYR A 206 -20.29 -4.88 8.79
N ASP A 207 -18.98 -4.64 8.75
CA ASP A 207 -18.30 -3.49 9.34
C ASP A 207 -16.90 -3.38 8.69
N ASP A 208 -16.28 -2.22 8.86
CA ASP A 208 -15.05 -1.84 8.17
C ASP A 208 -13.95 -1.46 9.15
N ILE A 209 -12.70 -1.77 8.80
CA ILE A 209 -11.54 -1.28 9.55
C ILE A 209 -11.48 0.24 9.42
N LYS A 210 -11.32 0.93 10.55
CA LYS A 210 -11.32 2.40 10.61
C LYS A 210 -9.93 2.96 10.29
N GLU A 211 -9.87 4.27 10.21
CA GLU A 211 -8.61 4.99 9.98
C GLU A 211 -7.57 4.69 11.05
N SER A 212 -6.30 4.84 10.67
CA SER A 212 -5.17 4.74 11.60
C SER A 212 -4.78 6.10 12.16
N GLY A 213 -5.19 7.19 11.51
CA GLY A 213 -4.88 8.57 11.90
C GLY A 213 -5.62 9.05 13.14
N ASP A 214 -5.01 9.97 13.88
CA ASP A 214 -5.66 10.76 14.94
C ASP A 214 -6.20 12.10 14.44
N HIS A 215 -6.01 12.42 13.16
CA HIS A 215 -6.48 13.67 12.61
C HIS A 215 -7.98 13.62 12.41
N VAL A 216 -8.57 14.78 12.59
CA VAL A 216 -10.00 14.96 12.49
C VAL A 216 -10.27 15.89 11.32
N HIS A 217 -10.91 15.33 10.30
CA HIS A 217 -11.47 16.13 9.22
C HIS A 217 -12.76 16.80 9.68
N TRP A 218 -12.64 18.01 10.23
CA TRP A 218 -13.80 18.80 10.60
C TRP A 218 -14.39 19.47 9.36
N ILE A 219 -15.46 18.87 8.82
CA ILE A 219 -16.40 19.56 7.95
C ILE A 219 -17.40 20.31 8.83
N GLY A 220 -17.57 21.59 8.56
CA GLY A 220 -18.81 22.27 8.87
C GLY A 220 -18.68 23.77 8.71
N ASP A 221 -19.71 24.38 8.15
CA ASP A 221 -19.99 25.83 8.25
C ASP A 221 -20.52 26.19 9.65
N ARG A 222 -20.58 25.21 10.57
CA ARG A 222 -21.15 25.31 11.92
C ARG A 222 -20.39 24.42 12.90
N GLY A 223 -20.31 24.92 14.14
CA GLY A 223 -19.61 24.28 15.25
C GLY A 223 -18.38 25.09 15.69
N PRO A 224 -17.88 24.87 16.91
CA PRO A 224 -16.83 25.71 17.50
C PRO A 224 -15.44 25.56 16.84
N HIS A 225 -15.30 24.76 15.79
CA HIS A 225 -14.04 24.50 15.06
C HIS A 225 -14.15 24.74 13.53
N ALA A 226 -15.30 25.21 13.06
CA ALA A 226 -15.56 25.59 11.67
C ALA A 226 -14.77 26.85 11.28
N GLY A 227 -13.93 26.79 10.24
CA GLY A 227 -13.35 27.96 9.57
C GLY A 227 -12.62 28.98 10.47
N ASN A 228 -12.16 28.60 11.66
CA ASN A 228 -11.71 29.51 12.71
C ASN A 228 -10.27 29.25 13.18
N PHE A 229 -9.42 28.70 12.29
CA PHE A 229 -8.01 28.36 12.55
C PHE A 229 -7.77 27.30 13.65
N ARG A 230 -8.81 26.77 14.31
CA ARG A 230 -8.68 25.69 15.31
C ARG A 230 -8.46 24.31 14.71
N SER A 231 -8.79 24.08 13.43
CA SER A 231 -8.44 22.85 12.73
C SER A 231 -6.91 22.69 12.58
N ASN A 232 -6.16 23.79 12.54
CA ASN A 232 -4.70 23.77 12.47
C ASN A 232 -4.05 23.04 13.65
N SER A 233 -4.63 23.10 14.87
CA SER A 233 -4.05 22.43 16.04
C SER A 233 -4.26 20.91 16.03
N ALA A 234 -5.00 20.37 15.06
CA ALA A 234 -5.23 18.94 14.86
C ALA A 234 -4.73 18.48 13.47
N GLY A 235 -3.71 19.15 12.92
CA GLY A 235 -3.09 18.86 11.63
C GLY A 235 -3.63 19.69 10.44
N GLY A 236 -4.80 20.32 10.59
CA GLY A 236 -5.38 21.26 9.62
C GLY A 236 -5.81 20.64 8.29
N GLY A 237 -6.67 21.33 7.52
CA GLY A 237 -6.89 21.09 6.08
C GLY A 237 -7.84 19.98 5.63
N HIS A 238 -8.19 20.03 4.34
CA HIS A 238 -9.33 19.30 3.77
C HIS A 238 -8.98 18.50 2.50
N ALA A 239 -7.74 18.56 2.01
CA ALA A 239 -7.30 17.85 0.81
C ALA A 239 -5.80 17.52 0.91
N HIS A 240 -5.49 16.22 0.86
CA HIS A 240 -4.13 15.70 1.00
C HIS A 240 -3.62 15.12 -0.30
N ALA A 241 -2.33 15.28 -0.57
CA ALA A 241 -1.68 14.74 -1.76
C ALA A 241 -0.29 14.19 -1.46
N GLY A 242 0.00 13.05 -2.08
CA GLY A 242 1.27 12.34 -1.95
C GLY A 242 1.43 11.62 -0.62
N ALA A 243 2.35 10.66 -0.61
CA ALA A 243 2.86 10.01 0.60
C ALA A 243 4.32 9.66 0.35
N MET A 244 5.19 10.10 1.24
CA MET A 244 6.57 9.64 1.29
C MET A 244 6.91 9.27 2.72
N ILE A 245 7.28 8.02 2.94
CA ILE A 245 7.90 7.63 4.20
C ILE A 245 9.37 7.93 4.09
N TYR A 246 9.88 8.88 4.87
CA TYR A 246 11.26 9.30 4.75
C TYR A 246 12.21 8.19 5.25
N LEU A 247 12.99 7.64 4.31
CA LEU A 247 14.02 6.62 4.55
C LEU A 247 15.31 6.99 3.79
N GLY A 248 15.55 8.30 3.64
CA GLY A 248 16.73 8.83 2.99
C GLY A 248 18.01 8.58 3.78
N ASN A 249 18.98 9.49 3.66
CA ASN A 249 20.27 9.35 4.32
C ASN A 249 20.16 9.55 5.86
N GLU A 250 21.31 9.55 6.52
CA GLU A 250 21.43 9.81 7.96
C GLU A 250 21.79 11.27 8.31
N ASN A 251 21.87 12.15 7.31
CA ASN A 251 22.17 13.56 7.50
C ASN A 251 20.95 14.35 7.99
N TRP A 252 19.76 13.89 7.64
CA TRP A 252 18.52 14.48 8.13
C TRP A 252 18.24 14.06 9.58
N PRO A 253 17.52 14.87 10.38
CA PRO A 253 17.13 14.51 11.73
C PRO A 253 16.50 13.12 11.82
N ALA A 254 16.98 12.32 12.79
CA ALA A 254 16.53 10.93 12.97
C ALA A 254 15.02 10.82 13.24
N GLU A 255 14.39 11.89 13.76
CA GLU A 255 12.96 11.95 14.02
C GLU A 255 12.10 11.83 12.76
N TYR A 256 12.61 12.21 11.58
CA TYR A 256 11.86 12.08 10.33
C TYR A 256 11.87 10.66 9.76
N ARG A 257 12.81 9.82 10.17
CA ARG A 257 12.93 8.46 9.64
C ARG A 257 11.69 7.65 10.03
N ASN A 258 11.05 7.02 9.04
CA ASN A 258 9.75 6.32 9.16
C ASN A 258 8.51 7.21 9.37
N ASN A 259 8.63 8.54 9.38
CA ASN A 259 7.46 9.41 9.35
C ASN A 259 6.95 9.61 7.92
N ILE A 260 5.66 9.87 7.80
CA ILE A 260 4.96 10.06 6.53
C ILE A 260 4.85 11.55 6.24
N PHE A 261 5.39 11.96 5.09
CA PHE A 261 5.28 13.30 4.56
C PHE A 261 4.16 13.33 3.53
N MET A 262 3.25 14.29 3.66
CA MET A 262 2.18 14.52 2.70
C MET A 262 1.87 16.02 2.62
N ASN A 263 1.45 16.48 1.46
CA ASN A 263 0.97 17.84 1.35
C ASN A 263 -0.47 17.91 1.82
N ASN A 264 -0.80 19.04 2.41
CA ASN A 264 -2.14 19.51 2.68
C ASN A 264 -2.38 20.79 1.90
N ILE A 265 -3.12 20.65 0.81
CA ILE A 265 -3.29 21.66 -0.23
C ILE A 265 -3.96 22.91 0.36
N HIS A 266 -5.08 22.74 1.05
CA HIS A 266 -5.80 23.85 1.67
C HIS A 266 -5.08 24.40 2.91
N GLY A 267 -4.29 23.57 3.58
CA GLY A 267 -3.47 23.97 4.71
C GLY A 267 -2.19 24.70 4.33
N SER A 268 -1.83 24.73 3.03
CA SER A 268 -0.59 25.32 2.51
C SER A 268 0.64 24.83 3.27
N ARG A 269 0.71 23.50 3.49
CA ARG A 269 1.71 22.90 4.39
C ARG A 269 2.05 21.47 4.02
N VAL A 270 3.22 21.04 4.44
CA VAL A 270 3.62 19.63 4.44
C VAL A 270 3.43 19.08 5.85
N ASN A 271 2.40 18.24 6.03
CA ASN A 271 2.18 17.54 7.28
C ASN A 271 3.20 16.41 7.46
N VAL A 272 3.51 16.10 8.71
CA VAL A 272 4.32 14.95 9.12
C VAL A 272 3.47 14.07 10.03
N ASP A 273 3.17 12.87 9.57
CA ASP A 273 2.43 11.87 10.31
C ASP A 273 3.40 10.84 10.91
N ILE A 274 3.18 10.44 12.15
CA ILE A 274 4.09 9.63 12.97
C ILE A 274 3.45 8.28 13.29
N PRO A 275 3.78 7.21 12.53
CA PRO A 275 3.31 5.87 12.82
C PRO A 275 3.88 5.33 14.13
N LYS A 276 3.01 4.76 14.97
CA LYS A 276 3.37 4.08 16.21
C LYS A 276 2.72 2.71 16.24
N ARG A 277 3.50 1.67 16.57
CA ARG A 277 2.98 0.31 16.74
C ARG A 277 1.92 0.31 17.84
N ASN A 278 0.78 -0.29 17.54
CA ASN A 278 -0.30 -0.52 18.49
C ASN A 278 -1.00 -1.82 18.12
N GLY A 279 -1.08 -2.76 19.07
CA GLY A 279 -1.65 -4.10 18.81
C GLY A 279 -1.08 -4.75 17.55
N SER A 280 -1.98 -5.16 16.66
CA SER A 280 -1.67 -5.86 15.42
C SER A 280 -1.05 -4.97 14.32
N GLY A 281 -1.20 -3.65 14.42
CA GLY A 281 -0.85 -2.70 13.37
C GLY A 281 -0.24 -1.41 13.90
N TYR A 282 -0.73 -0.28 13.41
CA TYR A 282 -0.25 1.06 13.73
C TYR A 282 -1.40 2.02 13.97
N THR A 283 -1.22 2.90 14.95
CA THR A 283 -1.90 4.19 15.03
C THR A 283 -0.95 5.27 14.52
N VAL A 284 -1.45 6.34 13.93
CA VAL A 284 -0.66 7.39 13.30
C VAL A 284 -1.05 8.72 13.92
N GLY A 285 -0.09 9.37 14.57
CA GLY A 285 -0.30 10.66 15.21
C GLY A 285 0.22 11.82 14.36
N HIS A 286 -0.41 12.99 14.45
CA HIS A 286 0.12 14.22 13.86
C HIS A 286 1.42 14.68 14.54
N GLY A 287 2.40 15.07 13.71
CA GLY A 287 3.65 15.71 14.11
C GLY A 287 3.67 17.21 13.84
N ALA A 288 4.82 17.83 14.04
CA ALA A 288 5.04 19.20 13.59
C ALA A 288 5.06 19.26 12.06
N ASP A 289 4.43 20.28 11.48
CA ASP A 289 4.49 20.52 10.04
C ASP A 289 5.96 20.69 9.61
N PHE A 290 6.33 20.03 8.52
CA PHE A 290 7.69 20.10 7.98
C PHE A 290 7.96 21.47 7.35
N LEU A 291 6.97 22.02 6.64
CA LEU A 291 7.10 23.29 5.94
C LEU A 291 5.71 23.93 5.75
N LEU A 292 5.66 25.26 5.79
CA LEU A 292 4.52 26.08 5.37
C LEU A 292 4.86 26.79 4.06
N THR A 293 3.96 26.75 3.08
CA THR A 293 4.09 27.58 1.88
C THR A 293 3.57 28.98 2.17
N ASN A 294 4.30 30.00 1.74
CA ASN A 294 3.88 31.41 1.83
C ASN A 294 3.02 31.85 0.62
N ASP A 295 2.57 30.89 -0.18
CA ASP A 295 1.96 31.07 -1.47
C ASP A 295 0.85 30.03 -1.64
N SER A 296 -0.39 30.51 -1.69
CA SER A 296 -1.59 29.67 -1.75
C SER A 296 -1.79 28.98 -3.09
N TRP A 297 -1.06 29.33 -4.14
CA TRP A 297 -1.16 28.60 -5.42
C TRP A 297 -0.28 27.35 -5.44
N SER A 298 0.58 27.18 -4.42
CA SER A 298 1.40 25.99 -4.26
C SER A 298 0.53 24.79 -3.88
N GLN A 299 0.55 23.76 -4.71
CA GLN A 299 -0.11 22.47 -4.50
C GLN A 299 0.90 21.36 -4.75
N TRP A 300 1.75 21.10 -3.76
CA TRP A 300 2.71 20.00 -3.82
C TRP A 300 1.97 18.65 -3.93
N LEU A 301 2.29 17.82 -4.93
CA LEU A 301 1.51 16.61 -5.21
C LEU A 301 2.23 15.32 -4.82
N ASN A 302 3.55 15.30 -4.81
CA ASN A 302 4.33 14.10 -4.55
C ASN A 302 5.74 14.43 -4.06
N PHE A 303 6.34 13.49 -3.33
CA PHE A 303 7.67 13.59 -2.77
C PHE A 303 8.47 12.31 -3.05
N ARG A 304 9.76 12.46 -3.33
CA ARG A 304 10.70 11.33 -3.47
C ARG A 304 12.08 11.75 -2.95
N TYR A 305 12.70 10.94 -2.09
CA TYR A 305 14.12 11.12 -1.77
C TYR A 305 15.03 10.45 -2.81
N ASP A 306 16.20 11.05 -3.05
CA ASP A 306 17.18 10.62 -4.05
C ASP A 306 18.39 9.90 -3.44
N GLN A 307 19.43 9.67 -4.25
CA GLN A 307 20.68 9.03 -3.85
C GLN A 307 21.50 9.83 -2.84
N SER A 308 21.35 11.16 -2.78
CA SER A 308 21.97 11.97 -1.73
C SER A 308 21.18 11.88 -0.45
N GLY A 309 19.88 11.53 -0.49
CA GLY A 309 18.95 11.53 0.65
C GLY A 309 18.12 12.81 0.73
N SER A 310 18.29 13.71 -0.25
CA SER A 310 17.56 14.96 -0.41
C SER A 310 16.19 14.66 -1.01
N VAL A 311 15.20 15.50 -0.70
CA VAL A 311 13.80 15.29 -1.08
C VAL A 311 13.45 16.16 -2.28
N PHE A 312 13.03 15.54 -3.37
CA PHE A 312 12.32 16.22 -4.45
C PHE A 312 10.83 16.34 -4.12
N ALA A 313 10.25 17.49 -4.44
CA ALA A 313 8.81 17.71 -4.43
C ALA A 313 8.36 18.31 -5.76
N ILE A 314 7.24 17.82 -6.30
CA ILE A 314 6.58 18.40 -7.47
C ILE A 314 5.39 19.23 -7.04
N ASP A 315 5.17 20.33 -7.75
CA ASP A 315 4.18 21.32 -7.39
C ASP A 315 3.32 21.70 -8.59
N TRP A 316 2.03 21.40 -8.48
CA TRP A 316 1.03 21.89 -9.41
C TRP A 316 0.66 23.32 -9.01
N TYR A 317 1.44 24.26 -9.54
CA TYR A 317 1.26 25.67 -9.25
C TYR A 317 0.02 26.22 -9.96
N ASP A 318 -1.07 26.35 -9.22
CA ASP A 318 -2.38 26.67 -9.77
C ASP A 318 -3.24 27.43 -8.75
N LYS A 319 -3.95 28.46 -9.23
CA LYS A 319 -4.90 29.22 -8.42
C LYS A 319 -6.13 28.39 -8.07
N ASN A 320 -6.52 27.48 -8.96
CA ASN A 320 -7.66 26.61 -8.75
C ASN A 320 -7.23 25.41 -7.89
N GLN A 321 -7.38 25.56 -6.58
CA GLN A 321 -7.19 24.47 -5.64
C GLN A 321 -8.35 23.47 -5.77
N CYS A 322 -8.04 22.19 -5.98
CA CYS A 322 -9.02 21.10 -6.05
C CYS A 322 -9.92 21.04 -7.32
N HIS A 323 -10.99 20.25 -7.24
CA HIS A 323 -11.83 19.77 -8.35
C HIS A 323 -12.46 20.90 -9.19
N SER A 324 -12.00 21.07 -10.43
CA SER A 324 -12.72 21.82 -11.46
C SER A 324 -12.78 21.00 -12.75
N PRO A 325 -13.98 20.69 -13.25
CA PRO A 325 -14.14 19.99 -14.52
C PRO A 325 -13.88 20.91 -15.72
N ASN A 326 -13.75 22.23 -15.52
CA ASN A 326 -13.45 23.17 -16.59
C ASN A 326 -11.95 23.10 -16.92
N PRO A 327 -11.55 22.63 -18.12
CA PRO A 327 -10.13 22.52 -18.48
C PRO A 327 -9.42 23.88 -18.61
N ASP A 328 -10.16 24.96 -18.81
CA ASP A 328 -9.61 26.29 -19.14
C ASP A 328 -9.18 27.10 -17.91
N VAL A 329 -9.54 26.65 -16.70
CA VAL A 329 -9.17 27.37 -15.46
C VAL A 329 -7.83 26.94 -14.89
N HIS A 330 -7.28 25.81 -15.35
CA HIS A 330 -6.07 25.21 -14.80
C HIS A 330 -4.81 25.79 -15.45
N GLN A 331 -3.80 26.09 -14.64
CA GLN A 331 -2.48 26.53 -15.08
C GLN A 331 -1.63 25.32 -15.50
N LYS A 332 -1.34 25.25 -16.80
CA LYS A 332 -0.65 24.10 -17.43
C LYS A 332 0.83 24.34 -17.73
N THR A 333 1.35 25.52 -17.44
CA THR A 333 2.69 25.95 -17.90
C THR A 333 3.63 26.38 -16.76
N MET A 334 3.14 26.44 -15.52
CA MET A 334 3.88 27.02 -14.39
C MET A 334 4.25 26.01 -13.29
N GLY A 335 4.15 24.71 -13.56
CA GLY A 335 4.53 23.67 -12.61
C GLY A 335 5.98 23.84 -12.12
N ARG A 336 6.23 23.53 -10.85
CA ARG A 336 7.53 23.73 -10.20
C ARG A 336 8.08 22.39 -9.67
N ILE A 337 9.40 22.29 -9.59
CA ILE A 337 10.11 21.17 -8.98
C ILE A 337 11.07 21.75 -7.95
N PHE A 338 10.97 21.29 -6.71
CA PHE A 338 11.85 21.68 -5.62
C PHE A 338 12.76 20.53 -5.24
N LYS A 339 14.01 20.84 -4.90
CA LYS A 339 14.92 19.93 -4.21
C LYS A 339 15.24 20.50 -2.84
N ILE A 340 14.88 19.77 -1.79
CA ILE A 340 15.10 20.12 -0.40
C ILE A 340 16.26 19.28 0.08
N SER A 341 17.34 19.93 0.51
CA SER A 341 18.58 19.27 0.89
C SER A 341 19.00 19.72 2.28
N HIS A 342 19.56 18.79 3.06
CA HIS A 342 20.29 19.15 4.25
C HIS A 342 21.67 19.71 3.86
N GLU A 343 22.23 20.65 4.63
CA GLU A 343 23.53 21.27 4.32
C GLU A 343 24.70 20.27 4.21
N SER A 344 24.55 19.11 4.88
CA SER A 344 25.53 18.02 4.83
C SER A 344 25.25 16.99 3.73
N ASP A 345 24.18 17.15 2.95
CA ASP A 345 23.89 16.29 1.81
C ASP A 345 24.97 16.47 0.74
N LYS A 346 25.48 15.34 0.26
CA LYS A 346 26.51 15.33 -0.78
C LYS A 346 25.89 14.85 -2.07
N TRP A 347 26.02 15.64 -3.12
CA TRP A 347 25.69 15.18 -4.46
C TRP A 347 26.61 14.03 -4.87
N VAL A 348 26.03 13.01 -5.50
CA VAL A 348 26.76 11.85 -6.03
C VAL A 348 26.19 11.52 -7.40
N GLN A 349 27.07 11.43 -8.40
CA GLN A 349 26.74 10.82 -9.68
C GLN A 349 26.76 9.31 -9.55
N VAL A 350 25.66 8.66 -9.91
CA VAL A 350 25.47 7.22 -9.71
C VAL A 350 24.96 6.56 -10.98
N ASP A 351 25.25 5.26 -11.13
CA ASP A 351 24.66 4.40 -12.15
C ASP A 351 24.64 2.96 -11.63
N LEU A 352 23.59 2.61 -10.88
CA LEU A 352 23.49 1.29 -10.25
C LEU A 352 23.30 0.16 -11.28
N ALA A 353 22.90 0.45 -12.52
CA ALA A 353 22.77 -0.58 -13.54
C ALA A 353 24.12 -1.20 -13.92
N LYS A 354 25.23 -0.45 -13.74
CA LYS A 354 26.61 -0.92 -13.95
C LYS A 354 27.19 -1.68 -12.76
N ALA A 355 26.54 -1.63 -11.59
CA ALA A 355 27.04 -2.29 -10.38
C ALA A 355 27.06 -3.82 -10.55
N SER A 356 28.06 -4.48 -9.95
CA SER A 356 28.10 -5.95 -9.95
C SER A 356 26.98 -6.51 -9.07
N ASP A 357 26.61 -7.78 -9.29
CA ASP A 357 25.65 -8.47 -8.43
C ASP A 357 26.04 -8.42 -6.95
N LYS A 358 27.35 -8.48 -6.64
CA LYS A 358 27.87 -8.38 -5.28
C LYS A 358 27.64 -6.98 -4.70
N ASP A 359 27.88 -5.94 -5.47
CA ASP A 359 27.66 -4.55 -5.04
C ASP A 359 26.18 -4.28 -4.80
N LEU A 360 25.31 -4.79 -5.68
CA LEU A 360 23.85 -4.72 -5.51
C LEU A 360 23.39 -5.43 -4.23
N VAL A 361 23.98 -6.58 -3.88
CA VAL A 361 23.73 -7.22 -2.59
C VAL A 361 24.19 -6.33 -1.44
N ASN A 362 25.40 -5.76 -1.51
CA ASN A 362 25.94 -4.88 -0.47
C ASN A 362 25.07 -3.62 -0.23
N TYR A 363 24.41 -3.09 -1.26
CA TYR A 363 23.49 -1.95 -1.09
C TYR A 363 22.31 -2.24 -0.15
N HIS A 364 21.97 -3.49 0.14
CA HIS A 364 20.93 -3.83 1.12
C HIS A 364 21.32 -3.43 2.56
N LEU A 365 22.60 -3.18 2.81
CA LEU A 365 23.13 -2.67 4.07
C LEU A 365 23.09 -1.14 4.16
N ASN A 366 22.83 -0.44 3.05
CA ASN A 366 22.82 1.03 3.00
C ASN A 366 21.70 1.60 3.89
N LYS A 367 21.89 2.81 4.44
CA LYS A 367 20.88 3.50 5.25
C LYS A 367 19.87 4.29 4.42
N ASN A 368 20.28 4.74 3.24
CA ASN A 368 19.40 5.37 2.26
C ASN A 368 18.70 4.29 1.43
N GLU A 369 17.38 4.23 1.60
CA GLU A 369 16.51 3.22 1.00
C GLU A 369 16.42 3.35 -0.54
N TRP A 370 16.83 4.49 -1.12
CA TRP A 370 16.95 4.62 -2.57
C TRP A 370 17.89 3.55 -3.15
N TYR A 371 19.08 3.37 -2.56
CA TYR A 371 20.03 2.34 -2.99
C TYR A 371 19.44 0.94 -2.84
N VAL A 372 18.74 0.69 -1.75
CA VAL A 372 18.14 -0.61 -1.44
C VAL A 372 17.03 -0.96 -2.45
N ARG A 373 16.08 -0.06 -2.66
CA ARG A 373 14.94 -0.23 -3.59
C ARG A 373 15.44 -0.40 -5.02
N THR A 374 16.37 0.45 -5.46
CA THR A 374 16.96 0.36 -6.80
C THR A 374 17.75 -0.92 -6.98
N ALA A 375 18.57 -1.33 -6.00
CA ALA A 375 19.35 -2.56 -6.11
C ALA A 375 18.46 -3.81 -6.16
N ARG A 376 17.40 -3.86 -5.36
CA ARG A 376 16.41 -4.95 -5.39
C ARG A 376 15.74 -5.06 -6.75
N LEU A 377 15.29 -3.95 -7.33
CA LEU A 377 14.67 -3.93 -8.65
C LEU A 377 15.63 -4.41 -9.75
N ILE A 378 16.89 -3.97 -9.72
CA ILE A 378 17.89 -4.42 -10.69
C ILE A 378 18.18 -5.93 -10.53
N LEU A 379 18.29 -6.43 -9.30
CA LEU A 379 18.47 -7.86 -9.05
C LEU A 379 17.25 -8.68 -9.49
N GLN A 380 16.03 -8.17 -9.27
CA GLN A 380 14.80 -8.79 -9.77
C GLN A 380 14.78 -8.84 -11.30
N GLU A 381 15.19 -7.76 -11.97
CA GLU A 381 15.32 -7.70 -13.43
C GLU A 381 16.39 -8.69 -13.96
N ARG A 382 17.52 -8.83 -13.26
CA ARG A 382 18.58 -9.81 -13.59
C ARG A 382 18.14 -11.27 -13.35
N GLY A 383 17.20 -11.48 -12.44
CA GLY A 383 16.60 -12.78 -12.15
C GLY A 383 17.46 -13.67 -11.24
N PRO A 384 17.15 -14.98 -11.20
CA PRO A 384 17.76 -15.89 -10.22
C PRO A 384 19.26 -16.10 -10.40
N ASN A 385 20.04 -15.93 -9.32
CA ASN A 385 21.47 -16.17 -9.29
C ASN A 385 21.90 -16.82 -7.96
N LYS A 386 22.56 -17.99 -8.03
CA LYS A 386 22.99 -18.76 -6.83
C LYS A 386 24.00 -18.01 -5.96
N LYS A 387 24.89 -17.20 -6.55
CA LYS A 387 25.88 -16.40 -5.80
C LYS A 387 25.19 -15.26 -5.05
N VAL A 388 24.24 -14.58 -5.70
CA VAL A 388 23.39 -13.55 -5.08
C VAL A 388 22.60 -14.16 -3.90
N ALA A 389 21.94 -15.30 -4.14
CA ALA A 389 21.17 -15.97 -3.10
C ALA A 389 22.03 -16.36 -1.90
N LYS A 390 23.25 -16.87 -2.12
CA LYS A 390 24.19 -17.18 -1.03
C LYS A 390 24.51 -15.94 -0.19
N LEU A 391 24.90 -14.84 -0.82
CA LEU A 391 25.28 -13.61 -0.11
C LEU A 391 24.09 -12.99 0.65
N LEU A 392 22.89 -13.00 0.07
CA LEU A 392 21.70 -12.51 0.76
C LEU A 392 21.30 -13.41 1.93
N LYS A 393 21.46 -14.74 1.81
CA LYS A 393 21.25 -15.68 2.93
C LYS A 393 22.22 -15.42 4.08
N GLU A 394 23.46 -15.02 3.80
CA GLU A 394 24.41 -14.60 4.83
C GLU A 394 23.95 -13.33 5.57
N ILE A 395 23.39 -12.33 4.87
CA ILE A 395 22.80 -11.14 5.50
C ILE A 395 21.60 -11.52 6.37
N LEU A 396 20.67 -12.33 5.82
CA LEU A 396 19.46 -12.77 6.53
C LEU A 396 19.78 -13.55 7.81
N ALA A 397 20.80 -14.40 7.78
CA ALA A 397 21.21 -15.20 8.94
C ALA A 397 21.92 -14.36 10.01
N ASN A 398 22.87 -13.51 9.61
CA ASN A 398 23.89 -12.99 10.52
C ASN A 398 23.80 -11.49 10.84
N ASN A 399 23.07 -10.69 10.06
CA ASN A 399 23.01 -9.26 10.32
C ASN A 399 22.22 -8.97 11.61
N PRO A 400 22.69 -8.12 12.54
CA PRO A 400 21.96 -7.86 13.79
C PRO A 400 20.70 -7.00 13.60
N ASP A 401 20.63 -6.20 12.53
CA ASP A 401 19.49 -5.32 12.28
C ASP A 401 18.41 -6.05 11.46
N VAL A 402 17.22 -6.15 12.04
CA VAL A 402 16.05 -6.78 11.43
C VAL A 402 15.68 -6.17 10.08
N THR A 403 15.82 -4.86 9.90
CA THR A 403 15.46 -4.20 8.63
C THR A 403 16.39 -4.65 7.51
N ARG A 404 17.67 -4.93 7.82
CA ARG A 404 18.65 -5.48 6.86
C ARG A 404 18.35 -6.94 6.54
N LYS A 405 17.92 -7.73 7.53
CA LYS A 405 17.40 -9.09 7.32
C LYS A 405 16.19 -9.10 6.39
N LEU A 406 15.22 -8.20 6.62
CA LEU A 406 14.01 -8.07 5.80
C LEU A 406 14.34 -7.69 4.35
N ARG A 407 15.22 -6.71 4.14
CA ARG A 407 15.71 -6.32 2.81
C ARG A 407 16.34 -7.51 2.07
N ALA A 408 17.10 -8.35 2.77
CA ALA A 408 17.65 -9.57 2.19
C ALA A 408 16.57 -10.62 1.89
N LEU A 409 15.62 -10.84 2.81
CA LEU A 409 14.50 -11.77 2.65
C LEU A 409 13.66 -11.43 1.41
N TRP A 410 13.25 -10.17 1.27
CA TRP A 410 12.47 -9.72 0.12
C TRP A 410 13.23 -9.90 -1.19
N THR A 411 14.53 -9.60 -1.18
CA THR A 411 15.37 -9.72 -2.38
C THR A 411 15.60 -11.18 -2.76
N LEU A 412 15.76 -12.06 -1.77
CA LEU A 412 15.76 -13.51 -1.99
C LEU A 412 14.43 -13.98 -2.59
N HIS A 413 13.30 -13.46 -2.14
CA HIS A 413 11.99 -13.79 -2.70
C HIS A 413 11.89 -13.40 -4.18
N VAL A 414 12.13 -12.13 -4.52
CA VAL A 414 11.95 -11.63 -5.89
C VAL A 414 12.97 -12.20 -6.88
N THR A 415 14.13 -12.67 -6.39
CA THR A 415 15.14 -13.36 -7.20
C THR A 415 14.99 -14.89 -7.18
N LYS A 416 13.92 -15.44 -6.58
CA LYS A 416 13.69 -16.89 -6.44
C LYS A 416 14.86 -17.64 -5.75
N GLY A 417 15.52 -16.98 -4.81
CA GLY A 417 16.59 -17.52 -3.97
C GLY A 417 16.11 -18.27 -2.72
N LEU A 418 14.79 -18.27 -2.47
CA LEU A 418 14.15 -19.02 -1.38
C LEU A 418 13.51 -20.30 -1.93
N VAL A 419 13.59 -21.36 -1.13
CA VAL A 419 12.67 -22.50 -1.22
C VAL A 419 11.70 -22.47 -0.05
N GLU A 420 10.60 -23.21 -0.13
CA GLU A 420 9.58 -23.25 0.93
C GLU A 420 10.18 -23.56 2.31
N GLN A 421 11.12 -24.51 2.40
CA GLN A 421 11.77 -24.85 3.66
C GLN A 421 12.51 -23.68 4.30
N ASP A 422 13.08 -22.76 3.50
CA ASP A 422 13.71 -21.55 4.05
C ASP A 422 12.65 -20.71 4.80
N LEU A 423 11.47 -20.51 4.20
CA LEU A 423 10.38 -19.74 4.81
C LEU A 423 9.78 -20.45 6.03
N LEU A 424 9.59 -21.77 5.97
CA LEU A 424 9.11 -22.55 7.12
C LEU A 424 10.04 -22.44 8.33
N ASN A 425 11.36 -22.40 8.10
CA ASN A 425 12.34 -22.19 9.17
C ASN A 425 12.22 -20.78 9.77
N LEU A 426 11.96 -19.76 8.94
CA LEU A 426 11.79 -18.37 9.39
C LEU A 426 10.53 -18.15 10.25
N LEU A 427 9.54 -19.05 10.18
CA LEU A 427 8.39 -19.04 11.08
C LEU A 427 8.78 -19.24 12.56
N GLY A 428 9.97 -19.77 12.84
CA GLY A 428 10.52 -19.89 14.19
C GLY A 428 11.48 -18.76 14.59
N ASN A 429 11.64 -17.71 13.77
CA ASN A 429 12.55 -16.61 14.07
C ASN A 429 12.12 -15.85 15.32
N GLU A 430 13.06 -15.31 16.11
CA GLU A 430 12.75 -14.52 17.31
C GLU A 430 11.99 -13.21 17.01
N ASN A 431 12.23 -12.62 15.83
CA ASN A 431 11.66 -11.34 15.46
C ASN A 431 10.31 -11.51 14.73
N GLU A 432 9.27 -10.82 15.24
CA GLU A 432 7.92 -10.89 14.70
C GLU A 432 7.82 -10.47 13.22
N TYR A 433 8.57 -9.46 12.78
CA TYR A 433 8.51 -8.99 11.39
C TYR A 433 9.01 -10.05 10.41
N ILE A 434 10.03 -10.83 10.80
CA ILE A 434 10.55 -11.93 9.98
C ILE A 434 9.50 -13.05 9.87
N ARG A 435 8.84 -13.40 10.99
CA ARG A 435 7.75 -14.39 10.99
C ARG A 435 6.58 -13.92 10.13
N SER A 436 6.13 -12.68 10.31
CA SER A 436 5.05 -12.08 9.52
C SER A 436 5.34 -12.08 8.03
N TRP A 437 6.53 -11.63 7.60
CA TRP A 437 6.89 -11.69 6.20
C TRP A 437 7.01 -13.12 5.67
N ALA A 438 7.54 -14.07 6.45
CA ALA A 438 7.56 -15.47 6.04
C ALA A 438 6.14 -16.02 5.80
N ILE A 439 5.15 -15.64 6.64
CA ILE A 439 3.74 -15.99 6.45
C ILE A 439 3.20 -15.42 5.13
N GLN A 440 3.40 -14.11 4.88
CA GLN A 440 2.92 -13.47 3.65
C GLN A 440 3.54 -14.12 2.40
N LEU A 441 4.85 -14.37 2.42
CA LEU A 441 5.55 -14.95 1.28
C LEU A 441 5.17 -16.42 1.03
N LEU A 442 4.86 -17.20 2.07
CA LEU A 442 4.30 -18.56 1.92
C LEU A 442 2.91 -18.53 1.27
N ALA A 443 2.08 -17.53 1.62
CA ALA A 443 0.71 -17.39 1.11
C ALA A 443 0.63 -16.65 -0.25
N GLU A 444 1.75 -16.19 -0.79
CA GLU A 444 1.81 -15.32 -1.98
C GLU A 444 1.15 -15.98 -3.20
N ASP A 445 1.36 -17.28 -3.43
CA ASP A 445 0.81 -17.99 -4.58
C ASP A 445 -0.60 -18.58 -4.37
N LYS A 446 -1.24 -18.32 -3.21
CA LYS A 446 -2.58 -18.87 -2.84
C LYS A 446 -2.65 -20.40 -2.85
N ASN A 447 -1.51 -21.06 -2.70
CA ASN A 447 -1.36 -22.51 -2.72
C ASN A 447 -0.45 -22.97 -1.58
N LEU A 448 -0.90 -22.77 -0.33
CA LEU A 448 -0.18 -23.23 0.85
C LEU A 448 -0.11 -24.76 0.89
N SER A 449 1.07 -25.28 1.21
CA SER A 449 1.25 -26.70 1.51
C SER A 449 0.62 -27.07 2.86
N ASP A 450 0.38 -28.37 3.06
CA ASP A 450 -0.10 -28.88 4.34
C ASP A 450 0.93 -28.64 5.46
N ALA A 451 2.23 -28.63 5.14
CA ALA A 451 3.29 -28.31 6.08
C ALA A 451 3.20 -26.84 6.54
N ALA A 452 2.98 -25.91 5.61
CA ALA A 452 2.78 -24.50 5.93
C ALA A 452 1.50 -24.29 6.76
N LEU A 453 0.39 -24.93 6.39
CA LEU A 453 -0.87 -24.85 7.14
C LEU A 453 -0.72 -25.38 8.57
N LYS A 454 0.01 -26.48 8.76
CA LYS A 454 0.31 -27.02 10.09
C LYS A 454 1.11 -26.02 10.93
N ARG A 455 2.18 -25.45 10.38
CA ARG A 455 2.99 -24.43 11.08
C ARG A 455 2.20 -23.16 11.37
N PHE A 456 1.30 -22.75 10.47
CA PHE A 456 0.40 -21.62 10.69
C PHE A 456 -0.58 -21.87 11.82
N ALA A 457 -1.12 -23.08 11.95
CA ALA A 457 -2.00 -23.44 13.07
C ALA A 457 -1.25 -23.45 14.41
N GLU A 458 -0.01 -23.92 14.44
CA GLU A 458 0.86 -23.89 15.62
C GLU A 458 1.16 -22.44 16.06
N LEU A 459 1.51 -21.56 15.11
CA LEU A 459 1.71 -20.13 15.39
C LEU A 459 0.41 -19.44 15.82
N ALA A 460 -0.71 -19.74 15.16
CA ALA A 460 -2.01 -19.19 15.51
C ALA A 460 -2.45 -19.52 16.93
N ALA A 461 -1.95 -20.60 17.52
CA ALA A 461 -2.28 -21.01 18.88
C ALA A 461 -1.32 -20.46 19.94
N SER A 462 -0.09 -20.06 19.56
CA SER A 462 1.01 -19.85 20.52
C SER A 462 1.83 -18.58 20.32
N ASP A 463 1.74 -17.90 19.17
CA ASP A 463 2.52 -16.68 18.94
C ASP A 463 1.91 -15.50 19.71
N ASN A 464 2.75 -14.86 20.53
CA ASN A 464 2.35 -13.73 21.36
C ASN A 464 2.20 -12.43 20.56
N SER A 465 2.73 -12.34 19.34
CA SER A 465 2.63 -11.14 18.50
C SER A 465 1.26 -11.03 17.81
N ALA A 466 0.54 -9.96 18.11
CA ALA A 466 -0.69 -9.59 17.39
C ALA A 466 -0.43 -9.33 15.90
N MET A 467 0.76 -8.86 15.51
CA MET A 467 1.12 -8.68 14.10
C MET A 467 1.29 -10.02 13.40
N VAL A 468 1.91 -11.01 14.04
CA VAL A 468 2.01 -12.37 13.46
C VAL A 468 0.61 -12.96 13.27
N ARG A 469 -0.27 -12.83 14.27
CA ARG A 469 -1.67 -13.28 14.17
C ARG A 469 -2.46 -12.56 13.08
N LEU A 470 -2.22 -11.27 12.87
CA LEU A 470 -2.79 -10.50 11.76
C LEU A 470 -2.37 -11.04 10.40
N TYR A 471 -1.09 -11.35 10.22
CA TYR A 471 -0.58 -11.93 9.00
C TYR A 471 -1.13 -13.34 8.75
N LEU A 472 -1.35 -14.14 9.79
CA LEU A 472 -2.05 -15.42 9.68
C LEU A 472 -3.51 -15.24 9.23
N ALA A 473 -4.25 -14.29 9.82
CA ALA A 473 -5.61 -13.98 9.41
C ALA A 473 -5.68 -13.52 7.95
N SER A 474 -4.75 -12.67 7.52
CA SER A 474 -4.61 -12.25 6.12
C SER A 474 -4.27 -13.43 5.20
N ALA A 475 -3.32 -14.29 5.58
CA ALA A 475 -2.99 -15.49 4.81
C ALA A 475 -4.18 -16.46 4.66
N MET A 476 -5.04 -16.57 5.69
CA MET A 476 -6.26 -17.37 5.60
C MET A 476 -7.21 -16.83 4.55
N GLN A 477 -7.33 -15.52 4.35
CA GLN A 477 -8.15 -14.97 3.26
C GLN A 477 -7.63 -15.36 1.86
N ARG A 478 -6.34 -15.67 1.74
CA ARG A 478 -5.69 -16.16 0.52
C ARG A 478 -5.71 -17.69 0.37
N THR A 479 -6.28 -18.40 1.33
CA THR A 479 -6.32 -19.88 1.40
C THR A 479 -7.72 -20.36 1.02
N ASP A 480 -7.86 -21.55 0.40
CA ASP A 480 -9.18 -22.17 0.19
C ASP A 480 -9.97 -22.23 1.53
N PRO A 481 -11.21 -21.72 1.59
CA PRO A 481 -12.04 -21.76 2.80
C PRO A 481 -12.13 -23.14 3.47
N ALA A 482 -12.12 -24.23 2.70
CA ALA A 482 -12.18 -25.59 3.24
C ALA A 482 -10.92 -25.98 4.06
N LYS A 483 -9.80 -25.25 3.91
CA LYS A 483 -8.52 -25.53 4.58
C LYS A 483 -8.22 -24.58 5.76
N ARG A 484 -9.05 -23.57 6.02
CA ARG A 484 -8.76 -22.50 7.01
C ARG A 484 -8.98 -22.91 8.47
N TRP A 485 -9.68 -24.02 8.71
CA TRP A 485 -10.31 -24.34 10.00
C TRP A 485 -9.36 -24.35 11.20
N ALA A 486 -8.24 -25.08 11.13
CA ALA A 486 -7.34 -25.24 12.27
C ALA A 486 -6.69 -23.91 12.69
N VAL A 487 -6.32 -23.09 11.70
CA VAL A 487 -5.73 -21.76 11.94
C VAL A 487 -6.77 -20.82 12.54
N LEU A 488 -7.98 -20.77 11.96
CA LEU A 488 -9.04 -19.87 12.45
C LEU A 488 -9.55 -20.28 13.83
N GLU A 489 -9.71 -21.58 14.12
CA GLU A 489 -10.13 -22.05 15.44
C GLU A 489 -9.13 -21.63 16.53
N ALA A 490 -7.84 -21.64 16.23
CA ALA A 490 -6.81 -21.16 17.14
C ALA A 490 -6.83 -19.63 17.28
N LEU A 491 -6.84 -18.89 16.17
CA LEU A 491 -6.77 -17.42 16.18
C LEU A 491 -7.93 -16.78 16.96
N VAL A 492 -9.15 -17.32 16.85
CA VAL A 492 -10.31 -16.72 17.54
C VAL A 492 -10.28 -16.90 19.07
N GLN A 493 -9.34 -17.67 19.63
CA GLN A 493 -9.21 -17.87 21.07
C GLN A 493 -8.43 -16.76 21.80
N HIS A 494 -7.74 -15.88 21.08
CA HIS A 494 -6.95 -14.79 21.68
C HIS A 494 -7.85 -13.67 22.21
N ALA A 495 -7.98 -13.59 23.54
CA ALA A 495 -8.81 -12.57 24.19
C ALA A 495 -8.20 -11.18 24.14
N GLU A 496 -6.87 -11.09 24.07
CA GLU A 496 -6.10 -9.86 23.92
C GLU A 496 -6.39 -9.14 22.60
N ASP A 497 -6.86 -9.85 21.58
CA ASP A 497 -7.20 -9.28 20.26
C ASP A 497 -8.62 -8.72 20.20
N ALA A 498 -9.45 -8.91 21.23
CA ALA A 498 -10.87 -8.56 21.19
C ALA A 498 -11.12 -7.06 20.94
N ASN A 499 -10.22 -6.20 21.41
CA ASN A 499 -10.31 -4.74 21.26
C ASN A 499 -9.24 -4.18 20.28
N ASP A 500 -8.51 -5.05 19.58
CA ASP A 500 -7.58 -4.61 18.56
C ASP A 500 -8.32 -3.99 17.36
N HIS A 501 -7.75 -2.95 16.76
CA HIS A 501 -8.42 -2.17 15.73
C HIS A 501 -8.50 -2.86 14.36
N ASN A 502 -7.79 -3.98 14.16
CA ASN A 502 -7.84 -4.77 12.92
C ASN A 502 -8.35 -6.20 13.15
N MET A 503 -7.90 -6.87 14.22
CA MET A 503 -8.03 -8.31 14.37
C MET A 503 -9.48 -8.83 14.32
N PRO A 504 -10.46 -8.27 15.05
CA PRO A 504 -11.84 -8.78 15.00
C PRO A 504 -12.40 -8.84 13.58
N LEU A 505 -12.15 -7.80 12.78
CA LEU A 505 -12.63 -7.72 11.40
C LEU A 505 -11.80 -8.58 10.44
N MET A 506 -10.48 -8.66 10.62
CA MET A 506 -9.64 -9.55 9.82
C MET A 506 -9.97 -11.03 10.04
N LEU A 507 -10.31 -11.42 11.27
CA LEU A 507 -10.82 -12.76 11.59
C LEU A 507 -12.19 -12.99 10.96
N TRP A 508 -13.08 -12.00 11.00
CA TRP A 508 -14.37 -12.08 10.32
C TRP A 508 -14.20 -12.28 8.80
N TYR A 509 -13.38 -11.46 8.14
CA TYR A 509 -13.15 -11.55 6.69
C TYR A 509 -12.54 -12.90 6.28
N ALA A 510 -11.72 -13.51 7.15
CA ALA A 510 -11.18 -14.84 6.93
C ALA A 510 -12.21 -15.97 7.17
N LEU A 511 -13.09 -15.83 8.15
CA LEU A 511 -14.11 -16.82 8.50
C LEU A 511 -15.33 -16.78 7.57
N GLU A 512 -15.73 -15.61 7.08
CA GLU A 512 -16.99 -15.39 6.35
C GLU A 512 -17.22 -16.42 5.22
N PRO A 513 -16.27 -16.66 4.29
CA PRO A 513 -16.47 -17.63 3.22
C PRO A 513 -16.61 -19.08 3.72
N CYS A 514 -16.06 -19.38 4.91
CA CYS A 514 -16.13 -20.72 5.50
C CYS A 514 -17.55 -21.08 5.94
N ALA A 515 -18.37 -20.08 6.28
CA ALA A 515 -19.76 -20.30 6.66
C ALA A 515 -20.61 -20.86 5.49
N ALA A 516 -20.22 -20.58 4.24
CA ALA A 516 -20.85 -21.18 3.06
C ALA A 516 -20.38 -22.62 2.79
N VAL A 517 -19.19 -22.99 3.27
CA VAL A 517 -18.63 -24.34 3.13
C VAL A 517 -19.18 -25.29 4.18
N ASP A 518 -19.16 -24.88 5.44
CA ASP A 518 -19.70 -25.65 6.57
C ASP A 518 -20.31 -24.69 7.61
N PRO A 519 -21.63 -24.43 7.51
CA PRO A 519 -22.33 -23.51 8.41
C PRO A 519 -22.24 -23.91 9.88
N ALA A 520 -22.32 -25.21 10.18
CA ALA A 520 -22.34 -25.71 11.56
C ALA A 520 -20.96 -25.55 12.22
N LYS A 521 -19.89 -25.85 11.48
CA LYS A 521 -18.52 -25.67 11.95
C LYS A 521 -18.15 -24.21 12.11
N ALA A 522 -18.55 -23.34 11.18
CA ALA A 522 -18.34 -21.90 11.30
C ALA A 522 -19.01 -21.34 12.56
N LEU A 523 -20.26 -21.72 12.84
CA LEU A 523 -20.97 -21.32 14.08
C LEU A 523 -20.30 -21.86 15.34
N THR A 524 -19.77 -23.09 15.30
CA THR A 524 -19.02 -23.67 16.44
C THR A 524 -17.76 -22.85 16.75
N ILE A 525 -17.00 -22.45 15.73
CA ILE A 525 -15.82 -21.60 15.90
C ILE A 525 -16.24 -20.21 16.42
N ALA A 526 -17.28 -19.62 15.84
CA ALA A 526 -17.77 -18.30 16.23
C ALA A 526 -18.30 -18.26 17.67
N GLN A 527 -18.92 -19.35 18.16
CA GLN A 527 -19.38 -19.47 19.54
C GLN A 527 -18.23 -19.49 20.55
N LYS A 528 -17.07 -20.03 20.16
CA LYS A 528 -15.86 -20.05 21.00
C LYS A 528 -15.02 -18.77 20.87
N ALA A 529 -15.33 -17.90 19.91
CA ALA A 529 -14.52 -16.73 19.62
C ALA A 529 -14.51 -15.72 20.77
N LYS A 530 -13.35 -15.16 21.07
CA LYS A 530 -13.19 -14.06 22.02
C LYS A 530 -13.40 -12.69 21.38
N ALA A 531 -13.17 -12.59 20.07
CA ALA A 531 -13.41 -11.37 19.32
C ALA A 531 -14.92 -11.05 19.28
N PRO A 532 -15.31 -9.77 19.45
CA PRO A 532 -16.70 -9.36 19.48
C PRO A 532 -17.40 -9.57 18.13
N LYS A 533 -18.73 -9.67 18.16
CA LYS A 533 -19.63 -9.80 16.98
C LYS A 533 -19.40 -11.03 16.09
N MET A 534 -18.39 -11.87 16.32
CA MET A 534 -18.12 -13.07 15.51
C MET A 534 -19.33 -14.00 15.39
N MET A 535 -20.01 -14.27 16.50
CA MET A 535 -21.22 -15.10 16.51
C MET A 535 -22.36 -14.44 15.73
N GLU A 536 -22.63 -13.16 15.98
CA GLU A 536 -23.67 -12.39 15.29
C GLU A 536 -23.46 -12.38 13.77
N TYR A 537 -22.24 -12.07 13.32
CA TYR A 537 -21.88 -12.02 11.92
C TYR A 537 -21.98 -13.40 11.26
N THR A 538 -21.51 -14.45 11.94
CA THR A 538 -21.62 -15.82 11.42
C THR A 538 -23.08 -16.25 11.28
N MET A 539 -23.94 -15.94 12.27
CA MET A 539 -25.38 -16.21 12.17
C MET A 539 -26.04 -15.47 11.00
N LYS A 540 -25.73 -14.18 10.81
CA LYS A 540 -26.21 -13.39 9.67
C LYS A 540 -25.79 -14.02 8.33
N ARG A 541 -24.52 -14.45 8.22
CA ARG A 541 -24.01 -15.06 6.99
C ARG A 541 -24.62 -16.42 6.69
N VAL A 542 -24.80 -17.26 7.70
CA VAL A 542 -25.51 -18.55 7.57
C VAL A 542 -26.97 -18.33 7.20
N GLY A 543 -27.63 -17.32 7.78
CA GLY A 543 -28.99 -16.93 7.43
C GLY A 543 -29.12 -16.53 5.96
N ALA A 544 -28.12 -15.81 5.44
CA ALA A 544 -28.08 -15.40 4.04
C ALA A 544 -27.91 -16.55 3.03
N ILE A 545 -27.53 -17.76 3.46
CA ILE A 545 -27.51 -18.97 2.60
C ILE A 545 -28.95 -19.38 2.22
N ASN A 546 -29.90 -19.16 3.14
CA ASN A 546 -31.34 -19.35 2.91
C ASN A 546 -31.76 -20.74 2.39
N THR A 547 -31.10 -21.80 2.86
CA THR A 547 -31.49 -23.21 2.60
C THR A 547 -32.28 -23.79 3.78
N PRO A 548 -33.07 -24.86 3.60
CA PRO A 548 -33.70 -25.58 4.71
C PRO A 548 -32.69 -26.01 5.78
N GLU A 549 -31.52 -26.47 5.34
CA GLU A 549 -30.42 -26.91 6.21
C GLU A 549 -29.86 -25.75 7.03
N SER A 550 -29.58 -24.60 6.40
CA SER A 550 -29.05 -23.43 7.12
C SER A 550 -30.04 -22.89 8.15
N LYS A 551 -31.35 -22.92 7.85
CA LYS A 551 -32.42 -22.53 8.79
C LYS A 551 -32.47 -23.47 10.00
N LYS A 552 -32.48 -24.79 9.76
CA LYS A 552 -32.47 -25.79 10.83
C LYS A 552 -31.24 -25.67 11.74
N ILE A 553 -30.07 -25.39 11.16
CA ILE A 553 -28.85 -25.14 11.93
C ILE A 553 -29.04 -23.93 12.85
N LEU A 554 -29.56 -22.80 12.33
CA LEU A 554 -29.78 -21.59 13.12
C LEU A 554 -30.80 -21.77 14.25
N GLU A 555 -31.87 -22.54 14.02
CA GLU A 555 -32.84 -22.90 15.07
C GLU A 555 -32.15 -23.59 16.25
N GLY A 556 -31.23 -24.52 15.98
CA GLY A 556 -30.46 -25.23 17.02
C GLY A 556 -29.56 -24.32 17.87
N TYR A 557 -29.06 -23.22 17.31
CA TYR A 557 -28.25 -22.24 18.06
C TYR A 557 -29.11 -21.18 18.76
N SER A 558 -30.29 -20.86 18.22
CA SER A 558 -31.20 -19.88 18.81
C SER A 558 -31.92 -20.41 20.07
N GLN A 559 -31.97 -21.74 20.22
CA GLN A 559 -32.56 -22.44 21.38
C GLN A 559 -31.55 -22.74 22.52
N GLN A 560 -30.27 -22.41 22.36
CA GLN A 560 -29.28 -22.58 23.44
C GLN A 560 -29.38 -21.38 24.41
N PRO A 561 -29.61 -21.59 25.72
CA PRO A 561 -29.67 -20.49 26.68
C PRO A 561 -28.34 -19.76 26.73
N ALA A 562 -28.38 -18.42 26.65
CA ALA A 562 -27.21 -17.57 26.86
C ALA A 562 -26.62 -17.87 28.25
N LYS A 563 -25.40 -18.43 28.31
CA LYS A 563 -24.69 -18.55 29.57
C LYS A 563 -24.44 -17.12 30.11
N PRO A 564 -24.88 -16.77 31.32
CA PRO A 564 -24.60 -15.45 31.87
C PRO A 564 -23.10 -15.28 32.01
N ALA A 565 -22.59 -14.13 31.57
CA ALA A 565 -21.23 -13.70 31.86
C ALA A 565 -21.06 -13.68 33.39
N SER A 566 -20.07 -14.40 33.89
CA SER A 566 -19.76 -14.46 35.33
C SER A 566 -19.55 -13.05 35.87
N GLY A 567 -20.30 -12.73 36.92
CA GLY A 567 -20.55 -11.40 37.44
C GLY A 567 -19.31 -10.61 37.82
N HIS A 568 -19.41 -9.30 37.61
CA HIS A 568 -18.70 -8.30 38.37
C HIS A 568 -19.02 -8.49 39.86
N GLU A 569 -18.02 -8.88 40.66
CA GLU A 569 -18.08 -8.66 42.09
C GLU A 569 -17.92 -7.16 42.35
N HIS A 570 -19.02 -6.56 42.78
CA HIS A 570 -19.02 -5.27 43.47
C HIS A 570 -18.20 -5.40 44.75
N HIS A 571 -17.02 -4.78 44.79
CA HIS A 571 -16.40 -4.40 46.05
C HIS A 571 -16.99 -3.06 46.50
N GLY A 572 -17.90 -3.13 47.48
CA GLY A 572 -18.21 -2.04 48.38
C GLY A 572 -17.77 -2.41 49.79
N MET A 573 -16.66 -1.82 50.23
CA MET A 573 -16.44 -1.23 51.56
C MET A 573 -15.30 -0.21 51.44
#